data_AF-A0A9P0VXR6-F1
#
_entry.id   AF-A0A9P0VXR6-F1
#
_cell.length_a   1.000
_cell.length_b   1.000
_cell.length_c   1.000
_cell.angle_alpha   90.00
_cell.angle_beta   90.00
_cell.angle_gamma   90.00
#
_symmetry.space_group_name_H-M   'P 1'
#
loop_
_entity.id
_entity.type
_entity.pdbx_description
1 polymer ?
#
loop_
_entity_poly.entity_id
_entity_poly.type
_entity_poly.pdbx_seq_one_letter_code
_entity_poly.pdbx_strand_id
1 'polypeptide(L)'
;MSGPPPPNHMPPPVPDSEAMKAKYAEIAALKKSIEEKRMAQHSNKPVPAWYGGGRGGFKGGRGAFMGRKRGGNSHRNMSLIFNEGKESSPIATASDDPSAASSSSSSSPSATNSNIASFVSSVSSGGMTLINSDIYHQEALSRQKQIDATNNLKEKLKQRKLERISNAKIQLKRSKTDSCDRVSINGETFAVSMGGLALKLISAQKNHEDKVVQWNNLSYVRQDNGDLICPTNRGRITVSHCTYFTKTGTYIFLLKQHFILLFYFLY
;
A
#
# COMPACT_ATOMS: atom_id res chain seq x y z
N MET A 1 -19.23 -12.12 62.23
CA MET A 1 -18.39 -12.90 61.31
C MET A 1 -17.33 -11.98 60.72
N SER A 2 -16.12 -12.03 61.24
CA SER A 2 -14.97 -11.24 60.80
C SER A 2 -14.36 -11.87 59.55
N GLY A 3 -14.48 -11.18 58.41
CA GLY A 3 -13.97 -11.66 57.12
C GLY A 3 -12.44 -11.74 57.09
N PRO A 4 -11.87 -12.63 56.24
CA PRO A 4 -10.43 -12.83 56.15
C PRO A 4 -9.72 -11.56 55.65
N PRO A 5 -8.50 -11.27 56.16
CA PRO A 5 -7.73 -10.12 55.73
C PRO A 5 -7.36 -10.21 54.25
N PRO A 6 -7.35 -9.09 53.52
CA PRO A 6 -7.03 -9.06 52.10
C PRO A 6 -5.57 -9.49 51.86
N PRO A 7 -5.30 -10.17 50.74
CA PRO A 7 -3.96 -10.65 50.40
C PRO A 7 -3.00 -9.47 50.20
N ASN A 8 -1.83 -9.56 50.83
CA ASN A 8 -0.74 -8.60 50.68
C ASN A 8 -0.28 -8.55 49.21
N HIS A 9 -0.62 -7.45 48.53
CA HIS A 9 -0.13 -7.16 47.19
C HIS A 9 1.36 -6.81 47.27
N MET A 10 2.21 -7.78 46.92
CA MET A 10 3.64 -7.58 46.75
C MET A 10 3.87 -6.67 45.53
N PRO A 11 4.58 -5.53 45.66
CA PRO A 11 4.80 -4.63 44.53
C PRO A 11 5.62 -5.33 43.45
N PRO A 12 5.28 -5.11 42.16
CA PRO A 12 5.96 -5.77 41.06
C PRO A 12 7.46 -5.42 41.05
N PRO A 13 8.33 -6.37 40.66
CA PRO A 13 9.77 -6.14 40.58
C PRO A 13 10.04 -4.96 39.64
N VAL A 14 10.77 -3.98 40.16
CA VAL A 14 11.16 -2.78 39.40
C VAL A 14 12.06 -3.26 38.25
N PRO A 15 11.69 -3.02 36.98
CA PRO A 15 12.48 -3.48 35.84
C PRO A 15 13.87 -2.83 35.88
N ASP A 16 14.90 -3.65 35.72
CA ASP A 16 16.31 -3.27 35.84
C ASP A 16 16.63 -2.00 35.05
N SER A 17 16.90 -0.91 35.79
CA SER A 17 17.09 0.45 35.26
C SER A 17 18.21 0.52 34.21
N GLU A 18 19.24 -0.32 34.35
CA GLU A 18 20.37 -0.38 33.42
C GLU A 18 20.01 -1.00 32.07
N ALA A 19 19.19 -2.06 32.06
CA ALA A 19 18.74 -2.69 30.82
C ALA A 19 17.90 -1.74 29.96
N MET A 20 17.12 -0.87 30.60
CA MET A 20 16.35 0.17 29.90
C MET A 20 17.27 1.26 29.33
N LYS A 21 18.26 1.72 30.10
CA LYS A 21 19.24 2.72 29.62
C LYS A 21 20.05 2.20 28.42
N ALA A 22 20.44 0.93 28.43
CA ALA A 22 21.14 0.30 27.30
C ALA A 22 20.27 0.30 26.03
N LYS A 23 18.99 -0.07 26.14
CA LYS A 23 18.05 -0.03 25.00
C LYS A 23 17.84 1.38 24.46
N TYR A 24 17.75 2.40 25.32
CA TYR A 24 17.62 3.78 24.88
C TYR A 24 18.87 4.29 24.14
N ALA A 25 20.06 3.88 24.57
CA ALA A 25 21.31 4.23 23.90
C ALA A 25 21.40 3.62 22.49
N GLU A 26 21.00 2.35 22.33
CA GLU A 26 20.95 1.68 21.03
C GLU A 26 19.95 2.35 20.07
N ILE A 27 18.76 2.72 20.56
CA ILE A 27 17.75 3.43 19.78
C ILE A 27 18.27 4.81 19.34
N ALA A 28 19.00 5.53 20.20
CA ALA A 28 19.59 6.82 19.86
C ALA A 28 20.66 6.69 18.77
N ALA A 29 21.52 5.67 18.85
CA ALA A 29 22.53 5.38 17.83
C ALA A 29 21.90 5.04 16.48
N LEU A 30 20.86 4.22 16.47
CA LEU A 30 20.13 3.86 15.25
C LEU A 30 19.48 5.08 14.61
N LYS A 31 18.81 5.94 15.38
CA LYS A 31 18.22 7.19 14.86
C LYS A 31 19.27 8.09 14.21
N LYS A 32 20.43 8.26 14.86
CA LYS A 32 21.54 9.05 14.31
C LYS A 32 22.03 8.51 12.97
N SER A 33 22.21 7.20 12.85
CA SER A 33 22.65 6.57 11.59
C SER A 33 21.64 6.72 10.44
N ILE A 34 20.34 6.71 10.74
CA ILE A 34 19.28 6.88 9.74
C ILE A 34 19.26 8.32 9.23
N GLU A 35 19.41 9.28 10.13
CA GLU A 35 19.43 10.70 9.78
C GLU A 35 20.67 11.05 8.95
N GLU A 36 21.83 10.53 9.32
CA GLU A 36 23.07 10.68 8.55
C GLU A 36 22.95 10.09 7.13
N LYS A 37 22.39 8.87 7.00
CA LYS A 37 22.10 8.26 5.69
C LYS A 37 21.09 9.08 4.88
N ARG A 38 20.10 9.69 5.53
CA ARG A 38 19.09 10.53 4.87
C ARG A 38 19.70 11.83 4.35
N MET A 39 20.59 12.45 5.12
CA MET A 39 21.30 13.67 4.72
C MET A 39 22.27 13.39 3.57
N ALA A 40 23.04 12.28 3.62
CA ALA A 40 23.93 11.86 2.55
C ALA A 40 23.19 11.51 1.23
N GLN A 41 21.97 10.97 1.34
CA GLN A 41 21.12 10.75 0.17
C GLN A 41 20.50 12.03 -0.42
N HIS A 42 20.34 13.08 0.39
CA HIS A 42 19.83 14.36 -0.07
C HIS A 42 20.91 15.23 -0.73
N SER A 43 22.18 15.11 -0.33
CA SER A 43 23.29 15.89 -0.91
C SER A 43 23.74 15.40 -2.29
N ASN A 44 23.54 14.12 -2.62
CA ASN A 44 24.06 13.51 -3.85
C ASN A 44 23.03 13.33 -4.98
N LYS A 45 21.80 13.81 -4.81
CA LYS A 45 20.82 13.82 -5.91
C LYS A 45 20.99 15.13 -6.67
N PRO A 46 21.30 15.09 -7.98
CA PRO A 46 21.29 16.30 -8.80
C PRO A 46 19.90 16.91 -8.67
N VAL A 47 19.84 18.15 -8.19
CA VAL A 47 18.60 18.92 -8.09
C VAL A 47 17.96 18.87 -9.47
N PRO A 48 16.77 18.25 -9.65
CA PRO A 48 16.06 18.41 -10.90
C PRO A 48 15.80 19.90 -11.04
N ALA A 49 16.37 20.51 -12.08
CA ALA A 49 16.15 21.90 -12.43
C ALA A 49 14.67 22.11 -12.75
N TRP A 50 13.84 22.26 -11.72
CA TRP A 50 12.47 22.73 -11.81
C TRP A 50 12.52 24.26 -11.78
N TYR A 51 12.96 24.82 -12.90
CA TYR A 51 12.61 26.17 -13.27
C TYR A 51 11.14 26.20 -13.68
N GLY A 52 10.41 27.19 -13.16
CA GLY A 52 9.34 27.81 -13.90
C GLY A 52 7.93 27.31 -13.61
N GLY A 53 7.24 28.04 -12.73
CA GLY A 53 5.80 28.15 -12.82
C GLY A 53 5.40 28.61 -14.23
N GLY A 54 4.45 27.90 -14.83
CA GLY A 54 4.01 28.17 -16.19
C GLY A 54 2.66 27.52 -16.43
N ARG A 55 1.60 28.24 -16.08
CA ARG A 55 0.28 28.10 -16.70
C ARG A 55 0.47 28.12 -18.22
N GLY A 56 0.30 26.98 -18.87
CA GLY A 56 0.34 26.90 -20.33
C GLY A 56 -0.14 25.54 -20.77
N GLY A 57 -1.43 25.44 -21.10
CA GLY A 57 -1.99 24.22 -21.66
C GLY A 57 -1.29 23.86 -22.96
N PHE A 58 -0.81 22.62 -23.05
CA PHE A 58 -0.51 22.00 -24.34
C PHE A 58 -1.22 20.66 -24.42
N LYS A 59 -2.45 20.76 -24.89
CA LYS A 59 -3.27 19.67 -25.39
C LYS A 59 -2.73 19.37 -26.79
N GLY A 60 -2.21 18.16 -27.02
CA GLY A 60 -1.89 17.67 -28.36
C GLY A 60 -0.39 17.48 -28.61
N GLY A 61 0.00 16.21 -28.73
CA GLY A 61 1.36 15.82 -29.06
C GLY A 61 1.49 14.32 -29.20
N ARG A 62 0.76 13.73 -30.15
CA ARG A 62 1.15 12.43 -30.72
C ARG A 62 2.48 12.66 -31.46
N GLY A 63 3.51 11.90 -31.11
CA GLY A 63 4.69 11.70 -31.96
C GLY A 63 6.01 12.21 -31.38
N ALA A 64 6.90 11.26 -31.07
CA ALA A 64 8.37 11.29 -31.18
C ALA A 64 8.90 10.18 -30.25
N PHE A 65 9.20 8.97 -30.72
CA PHE A 65 10.43 8.66 -31.46
C PHE A 65 11.65 9.37 -30.88
N MET A 66 12.18 8.85 -29.77
CA MET A 66 13.57 9.06 -29.40
C MET A 66 14.13 7.74 -28.89
N GLY A 67 14.75 7.02 -29.82
CA GLY A 67 15.61 5.90 -29.51
C GLY A 67 16.70 6.30 -28.54
N ARG A 68 16.91 5.49 -27.51
CA ARG A 68 18.17 5.47 -26.79
C ARG A 68 18.97 4.24 -27.21
N LYS A 69 19.91 4.58 -28.10
CA LYS A 69 21.14 3.91 -28.47
C LYS A 69 21.66 2.88 -27.44
N ARG A 70 21.84 1.66 -27.97
CA ARG A 70 23.00 0.79 -27.76
C ARG A 70 24.27 1.62 -27.47
N GLY A 71 24.93 1.35 -26.35
CA GLY A 71 26.20 2.00 -26.04
C GLY A 71 26.97 1.28 -24.93
N GLY A 72 27.99 0.52 -25.35
CA GLY A 72 29.22 0.31 -24.59
C GLY A 72 29.27 -0.89 -23.65
N ASN A 73 29.79 -2.01 -24.17
CA ASN A 73 30.47 -3.01 -23.35
C ASN A 73 31.70 -2.35 -22.68
N SER A 74 31.50 -1.79 -21.50
CA SER A 74 32.60 -1.44 -20.59
C SER A 74 32.97 -2.72 -19.83
N HIS A 75 34.04 -3.40 -20.28
CA HIS A 75 34.65 -4.48 -19.52
C HIS A 75 35.16 -3.91 -18.20
N ARG A 76 34.45 -4.18 -17.11
CA ARG A 76 34.86 -3.79 -15.75
C ARG A 76 35.57 -4.97 -15.09
N ASN A 77 36.83 -4.74 -14.73
CA ASN A 77 37.64 -5.37 -13.69
C ASN A 77 37.00 -6.61 -13.04
N MET A 78 37.28 -7.78 -13.61
CA MET A 78 37.03 -9.06 -12.95
C MET A 78 37.98 -9.17 -11.76
N SER A 79 37.44 -9.32 -10.55
CA SER A 79 38.21 -9.75 -9.39
C SER A 79 37.75 -11.17 -9.05
N LEU A 80 38.71 -12.08 -9.01
CA LEU A 80 38.49 -13.49 -8.75
C LEU A 80 38.95 -13.74 -7.32
N ILE A 81 38.01 -13.95 -6.41
CA ILE A 81 38.29 -14.19 -4.99
C ILE A 81 38.23 -15.70 -4.77
N PHE A 82 39.40 -16.32 -4.65
CA PHE A 82 39.50 -17.66 -4.09
C PHE A 82 39.54 -17.54 -2.57
N ASN A 83 38.53 -18.08 -1.91
CA ASN A 83 38.68 -18.43 -0.49
C ASN A 83 39.56 -19.67 -0.45
N GLU A 84 40.88 -19.46 -0.41
CA GLU A 84 41.83 -20.51 -0.07
C GLU A 84 41.51 -20.98 1.35
N GLY A 85 40.78 -22.08 1.44
CA GLY A 85 40.75 -22.90 2.63
C GLY A 85 42.17 -23.37 2.89
N LYS A 86 42.75 -22.87 3.98
CA LYS A 86 43.96 -23.39 4.64
C LYS A 86 44.09 -24.92 4.45
N GLU A 87 45.18 -25.30 3.78
CA GLU A 87 46.11 -26.44 4.02
C GLU A 87 45.60 -27.60 4.89
N SER A 88 45.81 -28.89 4.60
CA SER A 88 46.89 -29.57 3.87
C SER A 88 46.56 -31.06 3.74
N SER A 89 46.97 -31.72 2.65
CA SER A 89 47.78 -32.96 2.68
C SER A 89 48.18 -33.37 1.26
N PRO A 90 49.48 -33.67 1.02
CA PRO A 90 49.95 -34.20 -0.25
C PRO A 90 49.90 -35.73 -0.23
N ILE A 91 49.66 -36.37 -1.38
CA ILE A 91 50.36 -37.59 -1.80
C ILE A 91 50.02 -37.86 -3.27
N ALA A 92 51.09 -38.07 -4.03
CA ALA A 92 51.14 -38.39 -5.44
C ALA A 92 50.51 -39.75 -5.76
N THR A 93 50.01 -39.93 -6.99
CA THR A 93 50.58 -40.90 -7.94
C THR A 93 49.91 -40.78 -9.30
N ALA A 94 50.75 -40.75 -10.33
CA ALA A 94 50.38 -40.85 -11.73
C ALA A 94 50.30 -42.33 -12.15
N SER A 95 49.34 -42.67 -13.01
CA SER A 95 49.46 -43.73 -14.00
C SER A 95 48.30 -43.67 -15.00
N ASP A 96 48.68 -43.53 -16.27
CA ASP A 96 47.86 -43.71 -17.47
C ASP A 96 47.40 -45.17 -17.64
N ASP A 97 46.15 -45.39 -18.10
CA ASP A 97 45.84 -46.26 -19.25
C ASP A 97 44.35 -46.12 -19.68
N PRO A 98 43.99 -46.20 -20.98
CA PRO A 98 42.61 -46.14 -21.45
C PRO A 98 42.09 -47.48 -22.00
N SER A 99 40.85 -47.88 -21.69
CA SER A 99 40.03 -48.69 -22.61
C SER A 99 38.56 -48.87 -22.20
N ALA A 100 37.71 -48.63 -23.21
CA ALA A 100 36.51 -49.38 -23.60
C ALA A 100 35.30 -49.51 -22.65
N ALA A 101 34.27 -48.73 -23.00
CA ALA A 101 32.87 -49.11 -23.21
C ALA A 101 32.22 -50.17 -22.28
N SER A 102 31.19 -49.75 -21.54
CA SER A 102 29.90 -50.44 -21.56
C SER A 102 28.79 -49.59 -20.93
N SER A 103 27.63 -49.77 -21.55
CA SER A 103 26.33 -49.16 -21.34
C SER A 103 25.66 -49.54 -20.02
N SER A 104 24.67 -48.70 -19.67
CA SER A 104 23.48 -48.99 -18.86
C SER A 104 23.68 -49.30 -17.38
N SER A 105 23.20 -48.40 -16.51
CA SER A 105 22.00 -48.68 -15.71
C SER A 105 21.71 -47.53 -14.73
N SER A 106 20.43 -47.14 -14.72
CA SER A 106 19.66 -46.64 -13.58
C SER A 106 20.44 -46.19 -12.33
N SER A 107 20.66 -44.88 -12.20
CA SER A 107 20.96 -44.27 -10.90
C SER A 107 19.66 -44.01 -10.15
N SER A 108 19.27 -44.98 -9.32
CA SER A 108 18.67 -44.68 -8.03
C SER A 108 19.58 -43.69 -7.29
N PRO A 109 19.04 -42.69 -6.57
CA PRO A 109 19.86 -41.80 -5.76
C PRO A 109 20.44 -42.59 -4.59
N SER A 110 21.65 -43.10 -4.79
CA SER A 110 22.47 -43.67 -3.73
C SER A 110 22.83 -42.53 -2.79
N ALA A 111 22.31 -42.59 -1.57
CA ALA A 111 22.67 -41.73 -0.47
C ALA A 111 24.09 -42.08 0.00
N THR A 112 25.09 -41.73 -0.81
CA THR A 112 26.47 -41.65 -0.38
C THR A 112 26.69 -40.27 0.23
N ASN A 113 26.73 -40.25 1.56
CA ASN A 113 27.22 -39.15 2.39
C ASN A 113 28.70 -38.85 2.05
N SER A 114 28.94 -38.21 0.92
CA SER A 114 30.20 -37.53 0.65
C SER A 114 29.92 -36.04 0.71
N ASN A 115 30.62 -35.36 1.63
CA ASN A 115 30.72 -33.90 1.76
C ASN A 115 31.40 -33.28 0.52
N ILE A 116 30.93 -33.62 -0.69
CA ILE A 116 31.36 -32.98 -1.92
C ILE A 116 30.51 -31.73 -2.01
N ALA A 117 31.12 -30.59 -1.68
CA ALA A 117 30.50 -29.28 -1.83
C ALA A 117 29.90 -29.17 -3.23
N SER A 118 28.57 -29.13 -3.31
CA SER A 118 27.85 -28.97 -4.58
C SER A 118 27.96 -27.50 -4.98
N PHE A 119 28.37 -27.24 -6.22
CA PHE A 119 28.52 -25.88 -6.74
C PHE A 119 27.51 -25.64 -7.86
N VAL A 120 26.90 -24.46 -7.86
CA VAL A 120 25.95 -23.98 -8.86
C VAL A 120 26.61 -22.86 -9.66
N SER A 121 26.59 -22.93 -10.98
CA SER A 121 27.02 -21.82 -11.83
C SER A 121 25.94 -20.75 -11.88
N SER A 122 26.27 -19.54 -11.42
CA SER A 122 25.41 -18.37 -11.53
C SER A 122 25.92 -17.47 -12.63
N VAL A 123 25.09 -17.25 -13.65
CA VAL A 123 25.37 -16.30 -14.72
C VAL A 123 24.78 -14.94 -14.35
N SER A 124 25.64 -13.96 -14.12
CA SER A 124 25.25 -12.57 -13.89
C SER A 124 25.65 -11.71 -15.09
N SER A 125 25.26 -10.43 -15.10
CA SER A 125 25.73 -9.47 -16.11
C SER A 125 27.25 -9.27 -16.12
N GLY A 126 27.96 -9.72 -15.06
CA GLY A 126 29.42 -9.68 -14.95
C GLY A 126 30.14 -10.97 -15.37
N GLY A 127 29.43 -11.99 -15.85
CA GLY A 127 30.00 -13.29 -16.22
C GLY A 127 29.47 -14.46 -15.38
N MET A 128 30.03 -15.64 -15.61
CA MET A 128 29.66 -16.87 -14.93
C MET A 128 30.53 -17.05 -13.69
N THR A 129 29.90 -17.23 -12.54
CA THR A 129 30.58 -17.48 -11.26
C THR A 129 30.13 -18.82 -10.70
N LEU A 130 31.05 -19.57 -10.11
CA LEU A 130 30.72 -20.81 -9.42
C LEU A 130 30.46 -20.47 -7.95
N ILE A 131 29.26 -20.77 -7.44
CA ILE A 131 28.86 -20.46 -6.06
C ILE A 131 28.50 -21.77 -5.37
N ASN A 132 28.83 -21.90 -4.09
CA ASN A 132 28.39 -23.03 -3.28
C ASN A 132 26.85 -23.09 -3.24
N SER A 133 26.27 -24.28 -3.42
CA SER A 133 24.83 -24.52 -3.43
C SER A 133 24.12 -23.93 -2.22
N ASP A 134 24.71 -24.05 -1.03
CA ASP A 134 24.07 -23.63 0.22
C ASP A 134 23.96 -22.10 0.30
N ILE A 135 25.04 -21.43 -0.12
CA ILE A 135 25.09 -19.96 -0.23
C ILE A 135 24.08 -19.48 -1.27
N TYR A 136 23.99 -20.18 -2.41
CA TYR A 136 23.03 -19.85 -3.46
C TYR A 136 21.58 -19.94 -2.96
N HIS A 137 21.23 -21.04 -2.26
CA HIS A 137 19.89 -21.19 -1.70
C HIS A 137 19.56 -20.14 -0.64
N GLN A 138 20.52 -19.85 0.25
CA GLN A 138 20.35 -18.80 1.25
C GLN A 138 20.16 -17.42 0.61
N GLU A 139 20.95 -17.10 -0.42
CA GLU A 139 20.85 -15.84 -1.13
C GLU A 139 19.52 -15.75 -1.90
N ALA A 140 19.10 -16.81 -2.58
CA ALA A 140 17.82 -16.89 -3.28
C ALA A 140 16.64 -16.62 -2.33
N LEU A 141 16.63 -17.24 -1.14
CA LEU A 141 15.63 -16.98 -0.11
C LEU A 141 15.69 -15.54 0.40
N SER A 142 16.88 -14.98 0.58
CA SER A 142 17.04 -13.58 1.01
C SER A 142 16.51 -12.60 -0.04
N ARG A 143 16.79 -12.84 -1.32
CA ARG A 143 16.29 -12.03 -2.44
C ARG A 143 14.77 -12.12 -2.52
N GLN A 144 14.21 -13.32 -2.38
CA GLN A 144 12.75 -13.51 -2.36
C GLN A 144 12.10 -12.69 -1.24
N LYS A 145 12.64 -12.77 -0.02
CA LYS A 145 12.17 -11.96 1.12
C LYS A 145 12.24 -10.45 0.84
N GLN A 146 13.30 -9.98 0.19
CA GLN A 146 13.42 -8.57 -0.19
C GLN A 146 12.38 -8.16 -1.23
N ILE A 147 12.14 -9.00 -2.25
CA ILE A 147 11.12 -8.75 -3.27
C ILE A 147 9.75 -8.63 -2.62
N ASP A 148 9.39 -9.60 -1.76
CA ASP A 148 8.11 -9.61 -1.06
C ASP A 148 7.95 -8.39 -0.14
N ALA A 149 9.00 -8.02 0.59
CA ALA A 149 8.99 -6.81 1.43
C ALA A 149 8.76 -5.53 0.60
N THR A 150 9.39 -5.41 -0.58
CA THR A 150 9.19 -4.25 -1.46
C THR A 150 7.80 -4.22 -2.08
N ASN A 151 7.22 -5.37 -2.42
CA ASN A 151 5.87 -5.47 -2.97
C ASN A 151 4.84 -5.08 -1.90
N ASN A 152 4.97 -5.61 -0.68
CA ASN A 152 4.12 -5.26 0.46
C ASN A 152 4.17 -3.75 0.77
N LEU A 153 5.35 -3.14 0.70
CA LEU A 153 5.51 -1.70 0.89
C LEU A 153 4.81 -0.91 -0.23
N LYS A 154 4.99 -1.32 -1.50
CA LYS A 154 4.32 -0.68 -2.65
C LYS A 154 2.80 -0.76 -2.54
N GLU A 155 2.25 -1.90 -2.11
CA GLU A 155 0.81 -2.08 -1.90
C GLU A 155 0.27 -1.18 -0.80
N LYS A 156 0.94 -1.12 0.36
CA LYS A 156 0.59 -0.19 1.45
C LYS A 156 0.59 1.27 0.99
N LEU A 157 1.56 1.67 0.17
CA LEU A 157 1.60 3.03 -0.38
C LEU A 157 0.44 3.29 -1.35
N LYS A 158 0.07 2.31 -2.19
CA LYS A 158 -1.09 2.42 -3.09
C LYS A 158 -2.39 2.57 -2.28
N GLN A 159 -2.60 1.73 -1.26
CA GLN A 159 -3.76 1.81 -0.37
C GLN A 159 -3.85 3.18 0.30
N ARG A 160 -2.77 3.65 0.93
CA ARG A 160 -2.71 4.97 1.57
C ARG A 160 -3.00 6.12 0.60
N LYS A 161 -2.59 5.99 -0.68
CA LYS A 161 -2.90 7.00 -1.71
C LYS A 161 -4.38 7.01 -2.06
N LEU A 162 -5.00 5.84 -2.21
CA LEU A 162 -6.43 5.71 -2.48
C LEU A 162 -7.26 6.28 -1.32
N GLU A 163 -6.90 5.98 -0.08
CA GLU A 163 -7.53 6.55 1.12
C GLU A 163 -7.42 8.08 1.18
N ARG A 164 -6.26 8.65 0.83
CA ARG A 164 -6.11 10.10 0.77
C ARG A 164 -7.03 10.74 -0.25
N ILE A 165 -7.15 10.12 -1.43
CA ILE A 165 -8.01 10.62 -2.51
C ILE A 165 -9.48 10.50 -2.12
N SER A 166 -9.91 9.39 -1.52
CA SER A 166 -11.29 9.21 -1.06
C SER A 166 -11.63 10.21 0.05
N ASN A 167 -10.75 10.39 1.03
CA ASN A 167 -10.93 11.37 2.11
C ASN A 167 -11.03 12.81 1.60
N ALA A 168 -10.19 13.20 0.63
CA ALA A 168 -10.27 14.53 0.01
C ALA A 168 -11.61 14.73 -0.74
N LYS A 169 -12.10 13.71 -1.46
CA LYS A 169 -13.42 13.75 -2.10
C LYS A 169 -14.54 13.90 -1.09
N ILE A 170 -14.45 13.17 0.04
CA ILE A 170 -15.42 13.26 1.13
C ILE A 170 -15.42 14.67 1.75
N GLN A 171 -14.26 15.26 1.99
CA GLN A 171 -14.17 16.64 2.50
C GLN A 171 -14.80 17.65 1.54
N LEU A 172 -14.57 17.50 0.23
CA LEU A 172 -15.20 18.35 -0.78
C LEU A 172 -16.73 18.17 -0.81
N LYS A 173 -17.23 16.94 -0.63
CA LYS A 173 -18.67 16.70 -0.50
C LYS A 173 -19.22 17.36 0.76
N ARG A 174 -18.56 17.18 1.90
CA ARG A 174 -18.92 17.82 3.18
C ARG A 174 -19.11 19.33 3.05
N SER A 175 -18.14 20.03 2.46
CA SER A 175 -18.22 21.48 2.29
C SER A 175 -19.34 21.91 1.33
N LYS A 176 -19.67 21.09 0.33
CA LYS A 176 -20.76 21.37 -0.63
C LYS A 176 -22.14 21.09 -0.06
N THR A 177 -22.24 20.13 0.86
CA THR A 177 -23.50 19.67 1.43
C THR A 177 -23.64 20.04 2.91
N ASP A 178 -22.98 21.11 3.34
CA ASP A 178 -22.96 21.48 4.76
C ASP A 178 -24.33 21.97 5.25
N SER A 179 -25.12 22.58 4.37
CA SER A 179 -26.50 23.00 4.62
C SER A 179 -27.54 21.90 4.44
N CYS A 180 -27.11 20.67 4.10
CA CYS A 180 -28.02 19.55 3.85
C CYS A 180 -28.20 18.71 5.12
N ASP A 181 -29.36 18.08 5.26
CA ASP A 181 -29.60 17.15 6.38
C ASP A 181 -28.71 15.92 6.30
N ARG A 182 -28.36 15.38 7.47
CA ARG A 182 -27.49 14.22 7.60
C ARG A 182 -28.27 13.01 8.10
N VAL A 183 -28.06 11.87 7.47
CA VAL A 183 -28.73 10.62 7.79
C VAL A 183 -27.67 9.52 7.95
N SER A 184 -27.81 8.69 8.98
CA SER A 184 -26.97 7.51 9.19
C SER A 184 -27.69 6.25 8.71
N ILE A 185 -27.12 5.56 7.72
CA ILE A 185 -27.61 4.27 7.23
C ILE A 185 -26.46 3.29 7.33
N ASN A 186 -26.67 2.14 7.99
CA ASN A 186 -25.65 1.10 8.19
C ASN A 186 -24.33 1.63 8.82
N GLY A 187 -24.44 2.63 9.70
CA GLY A 187 -23.27 3.25 10.35
C GLY A 187 -22.46 4.18 9.44
N GLU A 188 -22.93 4.46 8.22
CA GLU A 188 -22.37 5.47 7.31
C GLU A 188 -23.24 6.73 7.33
N THR A 189 -22.60 7.90 7.38
CA THR A 189 -23.31 9.18 7.33
C THR A 189 -23.38 9.69 5.89
N PHE A 190 -24.58 10.02 5.45
CA PHE A 190 -24.88 10.63 4.15
C PHE A 190 -25.50 12.00 4.33
N ALA A 191 -25.24 12.92 3.40
CA ALA A 191 -26.06 14.12 3.22
C ALA A 191 -27.21 13.85 2.25
N VAL A 192 -28.40 14.28 2.64
CA VAL A 192 -29.62 14.21 1.83
C VAL A 192 -29.55 15.32 0.78
N SER A 193 -29.52 14.95 -0.50
CA SER A 193 -29.45 15.88 -1.64
C SER A 193 -30.57 15.61 -2.63
N MET A 194 -30.86 16.57 -3.51
CA MET A 194 -31.92 16.45 -4.53
C MET A 194 -33.29 16.09 -3.92
N GLY A 195 -33.66 16.72 -2.80
CA GLY A 195 -34.90 16.36 -2.09
C GLY A 195 -34.91 14.93 -1.52
N GLY A 196 -33.75 14.35 -1.27
CA GLY A 196 -33.65 12.97 -0.80
C GLY A 196 -33.73 11.92 -1.90
N LEU A 197 -33.70 12.29 -3.19
CA LEU A 197 -33.49 11.32 -4.27
C LEU A 197 -32.04 10.82 -4.34
N ALA A 198 -31.08 11.58 -3.81
CA ALA A 198 -29.67 11.20 -3.78
C ALA A 198 -29.07 11.42 -2.39
N LEU A 199 -28.38 10.41 -1.88
CA LEU A 199 -27.66 10.47 -0.61
C LEU A 199 -26.16 10.50 -0.90
N LYS A 200 -25.51 11.60 -0.53
CA LYS A 200 -24.08 11.84 -0.76
C LYS A 200 -23.27 11.36 0.42
N LEU A 201 -22.34 10.44 0.19
CA LEU A 201 -21.54 9.87 1.26
C LEU A 201 -20.59 10.93 1.87
N ILE A 202 -20.69 11.13 3.18
CA ILE A 202 -19.91 12.07 3.98
C ILE A 202 -18.95 11.35 4.94
N SER A 203 -19.21 10.09 5.26
CA SER A 203 -18.32 9.26 6.07
C SER A 203 -17.28 8.54 5.21
N ALA A 204 -16.16 8.11 5.81
CA ALA A 204 -15.28 7.14 5.17
C ALA A 204 -16.08 5.87 4.84
N GLN A 205 -15.90 5.36 3.62
CA GLN A 205 -16.52 4.12 3.17
C GLN A 205 -16.08 2.98 4.09
N LYS A 206 -17.04 2.30 4.72
CA LYS A 206 -16.77 0.97 5.24
C LYS A 206 -17.10 0.00 4.11
N ASN A 207 -16.34 -1.08 3.99
CA ASN A 207 -16.59 -2.10 2.97
C ASN A 207 -17.96 -2.73 3.23
N HIS A 208 -19.00 -2.20 2.59
CA HIS A 208 -20.36 -2.71 2.66
C HIS A 208 -20.74 -3.28 1.29
N GLU A 209 -21.30 -4.48 1.33
CA GLU A 209 -21.60 -5.30 0.16
C GLU A 209 -22.98 -5.00 -0.43
N ASP A 210 -23.85 -4.33 0.34
CA ASP A 210 -25.23 -4.09 -0.08
C ASP A 210 -25.32 -3.05 -1.21
N LYS A 211 -25.65 -3.56 -2.40
CA LYS A 211 -25.89 -2.73 -3.59
C LYS A 211 -27.19 -1.93 -3.50
N VAL A 212 -28.19 -2.43 -2.78
CA VAL A 212 -29.50 -1.80 -2.63
C VAL A 212 -29.80 -1.60 -1.15
N VAL A 213 -30.19 -0.37 -0.79
CA VAL A 213 -30.44 0.04 0.59
C VAL A 213 -31.82 0.67 0.67
N GLN A 214 -32.63 0.30 1.66
CA GLN A 214 -33.94 0.91 1.89
C GLN A 214 -33.85 2.01 2.94
N TRP A 215 -34.40 3.18 2.62
CA TRP A 215 -34.51 4.30 3.55
C TRP A 215 -35.78 5.08 3.25
N ASN A 216 -36.56 5.41 4.29
CA ASN A 216 -37.81 6.17 4.17
C ASN A 216 -38.78 5.60 3.10
N ASN A 217 -38.97 4.28 3.09
CA ASN A 217 -39.79 3.54 2.11
C ASN A 217 -39.35 3.66 0.64
N LEU A 218 -38.15 4.20 0.39
CA LEU A 218 -37.53 4.27 -0.93
C LEU A 218 -36.33 3.32 -1.00
N SER A 219 -36.15 2.69 -2.16
CA SER A 219 -34.97 1.87 -2.44
C SER A 219 -33.91 2.72 -3.13
N TYR A 220 -32.68 2.66 -2.65
CA TYR A 220 -31.53 3.35 -3.22
C TYR A 220 -30.52 2.35 -3.73
N VAL A 221 -29.90 2.64 -4.86
CA VAL A 221 -28.81 1.85 -5.45
C VAL A 221 -27.49 2.55 -5.18
N ARG A 222 -26.52 1.81 -4.64
CA ARG A 222 -25.16 2.28 -4.38
C ARG A 222 -24.38 2.37 -5.68
N GLN A 223 -23.74 3.52 -5.90
CA GLN A 223 -22.79 3.74 -6.98
C GLN A 223 -21.36 3.39 -6.57
N ASP A 224 -20.46 3.26 -7.55
CA ASP A 224 -19.03 3.03 -7.32
C ASP A 224 -18.38 4.14 -6.47
N ASN A 225 -18.95 5.35 -6.51
CA ASN A 225 -18.53 6.50 -5.71
C ASN A 225 -19.00 6.44 -4.24
N GLY A 226 -19.76 5.42 -3.85
CA GLY A 226 -20.39 5.26 -2.54
C GLY A 226 -21.67 6.07 -2.33
N ASP A 227 -22.08 6.88 -3.30
CA ASP A 227 -23.34 7.61 -3.22
C ASP A 227 -24.52 6.66 -3.44
N LEU A 228 -25.64 6.90 -2.76
CA LEU A 228 -26.87 6.14 -2.94
C LEU A 228 -27.84 6.97 -3.79
N ILE A 229 -28.40 6.39 -4.85
CA ILE A 229 -29.36 7.08 -5.72
C ILE A 229 -30.65 6.27 -5.80
N CYS A 230 -31.78 6.94 -5.56
CA CYS A 230 -33.10 6.38 -5.79
C CYS A 230 -33.33 6.25 -7.30
N PRO A 231 -33.53 5.04 -7.85
CA PRO A 231 -33.74 4.85 -9.28
C PRO A 231 -35.12 5.35 -9.74
N THR A 232 -36.07 5.45 -8.81
CA THR A 232 -37.45 5.85 -9.04
C THR A 232 -37.55 7.36 -9.30
N ASN A 233 -38.03 7.70 -10.50
CA ASN A 233 -38.27 9.04 -11.04
C ASN A 233 -37.03 9.89 -11.42
N ARG A 234 -36.49 9.60 -12.62
CA ARG A 234 -35.69 10.54 -13.44
C ARG A 234 -36.52 11.69 -14.06
N GLY A 235 -37.79 11.84 -13.67
CA GLY A 235 -38.57 13.02 -14.05
C GLY A 235 -37.82 14.26 -13.58
N ARG A 236 -37.58 15.22 -14.48
CA ARG A 236 -36.72 16.41 -14.28
C ARG A 236 -37.17 17.23 -13.06
N ILE A 237 -36.68 16.86 -11.87
CA ILE A 237 -36.71 17.73 -10.71
C ILE A 237 -35.40 18.50 -10.73
N THR A 238 -35.38 19.64 -11.40
CA THR A 238 -34.25 20.58 -11.45
C THR A 238 -34.22 21.47 -10.20
N VAL A 239 -34.40 20.89 -9.02
CA VAL A 239 -34.19 21.65 -7.78
C VAL A 239 -32.73 21.45 -7.39
N SER A 240 -31.90 22.38 -7.83
CA SER A 240 -30.43 22.37 -7.73
C SER A 240 -29.88 22.64 -6.34
N HIS A 241 -30.73 22.77 -5.31
CA HIS A 241 -30.32 23.25 -3.99
C HIS A 241 -30.80 22.29 -2.92
N CYS A 242 -29.94 22.03 -1.93
CA CYS A 242 -30.35 21.36 -0.70
C CYS A 242 -31.43 22.19 -0.03
N THR A 243 -32.67 21.81 -0.26
CA THR A 243 -33.81 22.29 0.51
C THR A 243 -33.94 21.38 1.72
N TYR A 244 -33.88 22.00 2.90
CA TYR A 244 -34.10 21.38 4.21
C TYR A 244 -35.19 20.30 4.12
N PHE A 245 -34.81 19.05 4.35
CA PHE A 245 -35.71 17.92 4.42
C PHE A 245 -36.19 17.81 5.87
N THR A 246 -37.32 18.45 6.16
CA THR A 246 -37.95 18.26 7.48
C THR A 246 -38.16 16.76 7.74
N LYS A 247 -37.86 16.33 8.97
CA LYS A 247 -37.83 14.92 9.42
C LYS A 247 -39.12 14.11 9.10
N THR A 248 -40.20 14.79 8.73
CA THR A 248 -41.51 14.23 8.36
C THR A 248 -41.64 13.83 6.88
N GLY A 249 -40.63 14.05 6.03
CA GLY A 249 -40.68 13.66 4.62
C GLY A 249 -41.63 14.49 3.75
N THR A 250 -42.26 15.51 4.35
CA THR A 250 -43.06 16.50 3.65
C THR A 250 -42.15 17.56 3.08
N TYR A 251 -42.04 17.60 1.76
CA TYR A 251 -41.50 18.77 1.08
C TYR A 251 -42.41 19.95 1.45
N ILE A 252 -41.90 20.87 2.26
CA ILE A 252 -42.46 22.21 2.29
C ILE A 252 -42.01 22.84 0.98
N PHE A 253 -42.69 22.49 -0.12
CA PHE A 253 -42.86 23.42 -1.21
C PHE A 253 -43.53 24.61 -0.55
N LEU A 254 -42.73 25.59 -0.13
CA LEU A 254 -43.21 26.90 0.27
C LEU A 254 -44.09 27.33 -0.90
N LEU A 255 -45.40 27.16 -0.72
CA LEU A 255 -46.46 27.69 -1.57
C LEU A 255 -46.39 29.20 -1.43
N LYS A 256 -45.32 29.78 -1.99
CA LYS A 256 -45.12 31.23 -2.14
C LYS A 256 -46.23 31.85 -2.99
N GLN A 257 -47.02 31.01 -3.69
CA GLN A 257 -48.21 31.44 -4.44
C GLN A 257 -49.49 31.56 -3.60
N HIS A 258 -49.65 30.87 -2.46
CA HIS A 258 -50.90 31.00 -1.68
C HIS A 258 -50.88 32.10 -0.62
N PHE A 259 -49.71 32.57 -0.19
CA PHE A 259 -49.63 33.74 0.70
C PHE A 259 -49.98 35.06 0.00
N ILE A 260 -49.87 35.14 -1.34
CA ILE A 260 -50.29 36.33 -2.10
C ILE A 260 -51.82 36.38 -2.25
N LEU A 261 -52.50 35.24 -2.34
CA LEU A 261 -53.96 35.22 -2.46
C LEU A 261 -54.71 35.49 -1.14
N LEU A 262 -54.10 35.21 0.01
CA LEU A 262 -54.70 35.56 1.31
C LEU A 262 -54.60 37.06 1.64
N PHE A 263 -53.67 37.80 1.03
CA PHE A 263 -53.61 39.26 1.18
C PHE A 263 -54.56 40.01 0.24
N TYR A 264 -55.02 39.40 -0.86
CA TYR A 264 -55.96 40.03 -1.80
C TYR A 264 -57.44 39.89 -1.42
N PHE A 265 -57.78 39.08 -0.41
CA PHE A 265 -59.16 38.92 0.07
C PHE A 265 -59.50 39.74 1.32
N LEU A 266 -58.54 40.52 1.83
CA LEU A 266 -58.68 41.37 3.02
C LEU A 266 -58.63 42.88 2.71
N TYR A 267 -58.70 43.25 1.43
CA TYR A 267 -58.87 44.62 0.94
C TYR A 267 -60.09 44.67 0.02
#